data_AF-A0A843S517-F1
#
_entry.id   AF-A0A843S517-F1
#
_cell.length_a   1.000
_cell.length_b   1.000
_cell.length_c   1.000
_cell.angle_alpha   90.00
_cell.angle_beta   90.00
_cell.angle_gamma   90.00
#
_symmetry.space_group_name_H-M   'P 1'
#
loop_
_entity.id
_entity.type
_entity.pdbx_description
1 polymer ?
#
loop_
_entity_poly.entity_id
_entity_poly.type
_entity_poly.pdbx_seq_one_letter_code
_entity_poly.pdbx_strand_id
1 'polypeptide(L)'
;LRHMLVSGEAKPDPQTGELPRTLPFVVVIIDELADLMMVASNEVEESICRLAQMARAVGIHLILATQRPSVDVITGLIKANLPARISFRVSSKTDSRTILDCNGAEQLLGKGDMLFLPPASSRVVRLHGPYISEQESARLASYLRKQGQPVYDETITEDEKKMEAVGGLEKDDLYDEAARIVVQSGQASISYLQRRLRIGFSRAARLVDMMEAEGLVSTGSGGKAREVLVPKDYFDQVDAQVR
;
A
#
# COMPACT_ATOMS: atom_id res chain seq x y z
N LEU A 1 -13.26 -18.31 -16.27
CA LEU A 1 -13.66 -16.99 -16.81
C LEU A 1 -12.95 -16.60 -18.11
N ARG A 2 -11.61 -16.41 -18.13
CA ARG A 2 -10.89 -15.94 -19.34
C ARG A 2 -11.09 -16.84 -20.56
N HIS A 3 -11.02 -18.16 -20.39
CA HIS A 3 -11.31 -19.13 -21.45
C HIS A 3 -12.76 -19.04 -21.94
N MET A 4 -13.73 -18.83 -21.03
CA MET A 4 -15.16 -18.71 -21.37
C MET A 4 -15.49 -17.41 -22.10
N LEU A 5 -14.75 -16.34 -21.82
CA LEU A 5 -14.88 -15.06 -22.54
C LEU A 5 -14.29 -15.13 -23.95
N VAL A 6 -13.16 -15.84 -24.10
CA VAL A 6 -12.54 -16.06 -25.41
C VAL A 6 -13.31 -17.09 -26.25
N SER A 7 -13.98 -18.07 -25.62
CA SER A 7 -14.83 -19.06 -26.30
C SER A 7 -16.26 -18.57 -26.62
N GLY A 8 -16.64 -17.36 -26.16
CA GLY A 8 -17.98 -16.80 -26.37
C GLY A 8 -19.08 -17.41 -25.50
N GLU A 9 -18.74 -18.19 -24.48
CA GLU A 9 -19.68 -18.90 -23.60
C GLU A 9 -20.02 -18.11 -22.32
N ALA A 10 -19.46 -16.92 -22.14
CA ALA A 10 -19.72 -16.07 -20.99
C ALA A 10 -21.15 -15.55 -21.02
N LYS A 11 -21.91 -15.81 -19.95
CA LYS A 11 -23.25 -15.25 -19.76
C LYS A 11 -23.14 -13.83 -19.19
N PRO A 12 -24.02 -12.90 -19.60
CA PRO A 12 -24.07 -11.56 -19.02
C PRO A 12 -24.38 -11.62 -17.53
N ASP A 13 -23.82 -10.68 -16.78
CA ASP A 13 -24.07 -10.51 -15.37
C ASP A 13 -25.58 -10.25 -15.15
N PRO A 14 -26.26 -11.01 -14.28
CA PRO A 14 -27.71 -10.88 -14.07
C PRO A 14 -28.13 -9.55 -13.43
N GLN A 15 -27.22 -8.77 -12.85
CA GLN A 15 -27.50 -7.46 -12.24
C GLN A 15 -27.21 -6.30 -13.18
N THR A 16 -26.12 -6.35 -13.96
CA THR A 16 -25.71 -5.24 -14.83
C THR A 16 -26.02 -5.47 -16.30
N GLY A 17 -26.32 -6.71 -16.71
CA GLY A 17 -26.54 -7.09 -18.10
C GLY A 17 -25.26 -7.08 -18.96
N GLU A 18 -24.12 -6.70 -18.39
CA GLU A 18 -22.85 -6.65 -19.10
C GLU A 18 -22.17 -8.02 -19.13
N LEU A 19 -21.52 -8.32 -20.25
CA LEU A 19 -20.63 -9.48 -20.32
C LEU A 19 -19.45 -9.26 -19.35
N PRO A 20 -19.06 -10.27 -18.57
CA PRO A 20 -17.90 -10.19 -17.68
C PRO A 20 -16.67 -9.72 -18.46
N ARG A 21 -15.94 -8.72 -18.00
CA ARG A 21 -14.70 -8.31 -18.68
C ARG A 21 -13.52 -9.11 -18.16
N THR A 22 -12.57 -9.42 -19.02
CA THR A 22 -11.31 -10.04 -18.57
C THR A 22 -10.55 -9.03 -17.74
N LEU A 23 -10.22 -9.38 -16.50
CA LEU A 23 -9.35 -8.55 -15.68
C LEU A 23 -7.95 -8.48 -16.30
N PRO A 24 -7.36 -7.27 -16.43
CA PRO A 24 -5.99 -7.12 -16.88
C PRO A 24 -5.02 -7.64 -15.82
N PHE A 25 -3.80 -7.99 -16.25
CA PHE A 25 -2.70 -8.15 -15.30
C PHE A 25 -2.27 -6.77 -14.80
N VAL A 26 -1.95 -6.67 -13.52
CA VAL A 26 -1.41 -5.45 -12.91
C VAL A 26 0.06 -5.67 -12.63
N VAL A 27 0.92 -4.78 -13.14
CA VAL A 27 2.36 -4.80 -12.88
C VAL A 27 2.71 -3.54 -12.10
N VAL A 28 3.14 -3.72 -10.85
CA VAL A 28 3.58 -2.65 -9.97
C VAL A 28 5.10 -2.57 -10.04
N ILE A 29 5.63 -1.41 -10.41
CA ILE A 29 7.07 -1.18 -10.62
C ILE A 29 7.54 -0.12 -9.64
N ILE A 30 8.57 -0.45 -8.85
CA ILE A 30 9.24 0.46 -7.93
C ILE A 30 10.69 0.57 -8.39
N ASP A 31 11.09 1.73 -8.92
CA ASP A 31 12.42 1.94 -9.50
C ASP A 31 13.53 2.05 -8.43
N GLU A 32 13.19 2.62 -7.27
CA GLU A 32 14.11 2.74 -6.14
C GLU A 32 13.39 2.43 -4.82
N LEU A 33 13.46 1.16 -4.41
CA LEU A 33 12.88 0.68 -3.15
C LEU A 33 13.48 1.37 -1.93
N ALA A 34 14.77 1.74 -1.98
CA ALA A 34 15.44 2.31 -0.81
C ALA A 34 14.84 3.65 -0.37
N ASP A 35 14.32 4.45 -1.31
CA ASP A 35 13.68 5.72 -0.98
C ASP A 35 12.40 5.50 -0.17
N LEU A 36 11.61 4.49 -0.53
CA LEU A 36 10.41 4.12 0.23
C LEU A 36 10.78 3.56 1.61
N MET A 37 11.80 2.70 1.68
CA MET A 37 12.26 2.11 2.93
C MET A 37 12.83 3.14 3.91
N MET A 38 13.44 4.22 3.42
CA MET A 38 13.95 5.30 4.28
C MET A 38 12.85 6.14 4.93
N VAL A 39 11.67 6.21 4.30
CA VAL A 39 10.54 7.03 4.80
C VAL A 39 9.61 6.19 5.67
N ALA A 40 9.28 4.97 5.25
CA ALA A 40 8.27 4.14 5.89
C ALA A 40 8.58 2.64 5.75
N SER A 41 9.74 2.19 6.24
CA SER A 41 10.22 0.80 6.10
C SER A 41 9.19 -0.26 6.49
N ASN A 42 8.54 -0.12 7.64
CA ASN A 42 7.61 -1.13 8.16
C ASN A 42 6.36 -1.27 7.27
N GLU A 43 5.74 -0.16 6.89
CA GLU A 43 4.51 -0.14 6.08
C GLU A 43 4.76 -0.65 4.67
N VAL A 44 5.89 -0.25 4.08
CA VAL A 44 6.32 -0.67 2.74
C VAL A 44 6.65 -2.17 2.72
N GLU A 45 7.40 -2.65 3.70
CA GLU A 45 7.75 -4.07 3.81
C GLU A 45 6.51 -4.95 4.01
N GLU A 46 5.59 -4.55 4.90
CA GLU A 46 4.33 -5.26 5.13
C GLU A 46 3.49 -5.35 3.85
N SER A 47 3.35 -4.22 3.14
CA SER A 47 2.60 -4.14 1.88
C SER A 47 3.20 -5.02 0.78
N ILE A 48 4.52 -4.97 0.62
CA ILE A 48 5.25 -5.82 -0.35
C ILE A 48 5.05 -7.30 0.00
N CYS A 49 5.20 -7.68 1.26
CA CYS A 49 5.04 -9.07 1.70
C CYS A 49 3.62 -9.56 1.46
N ARG A 50 2.61 -8.77 1.85
CA ARG A 50 1.19 -9.10 1.66
C ARG A 50 0.85 -9.28 0.18
N LEU A 51 1.30 -8.34 -0.67
CA LEU A 51 1.10 -8.45 -2.11
C LEU A 51 1.82 -9.69 -2.65
N ALA A 52 3.11 -9.86 -2.40
CA ALA A 52 3.88 -10.98 -2.93
C ALA A 52 3.31 -12.37 -2.54
N GLN A 53 2.70 -12.50 -1.35
CA GLN A 53 2.05 -13.73 -0.91
C GLN A 53 0.72 -14.03 -1.61
N MET A 54 -0.12 -13.01 -1.82
CA MET A 54 -1.49 -13.19 -2.30
C MET A 54 -1.65 -12.98 -3.82
N ALA A 55 -0.75 -12.20 -4.41
CA ALA A 55 -0.87 -11.64 -5.77
C ALA A 55 -0.81 -12.68 -6.90
N ARG A 56 -0.09 -13.80 -6.70
CA ARG A 56 0.19 -14.78 -7.75
C ARG A 56 -1.08 -15.34 -8.40
N ALA A 57 -2.12 -15.60 -7.61
CA ALA A 57 -3.36 -16.19 -8.12
C ALA A 57 -4.30 -15.16 -8.79
N VAL A 58 -4.14 -13.87 -8.46
CA VAL A 58 -5.04 -12.78 -8.89
C VAL A 58 -4.46 -11.96 -10.05
N GLY A 59 -3.23 -12.23 -10.48
CA GLY A 59 -2.62 -11.58 -11.64
C GLY A 59 -1.96 -10.23 -11.34
N ILE A 60 -1.50 -10.03 -10.11
CA ILE A 60 -0.69 -8.87 -9.73
C ILE A 60 0.79 -9.30 -9.68
N HIS A 61 1.67 -8.48 -10.25
CA HIS A 61 3.11 -8.74 -10.33
C HIS A 61 3.91 -7.55 -9.82
N LEU A 62 4.96 -7.82 -9.05
CA LEU A 62 5.83 -6.81 -8.48
C LEU A 62 7.20 -6.84 -9.17
N ILE A 63 7.70 -5.67 -9.55
CA ILE A 63 9.08 -5.44 -9.99
C ILE A 63 9.67 -4.39 -9.06
N LEU A 64 10.63 -4.80 -8.24
CA LEU A 64 11.34 -3.92 -7.32
C LEU A 64 12.78 -3.76 -7.80
N ALA A 65 13.22 -2.52 -7.95
CA ALA A 65 14.59 -2.16 -8.25
C ALA A 65 15.16 -1.28 -7.14
N THR A 66 16.49 -1.33 -6.99
CA THR A 66 17.23 -0.46 -6.09
C THR A 66 18.69 -0.40 -6.49
N GLN A 67 19.33 0.75 -6.28
CA GLN A 67 20.77 0.92 -6.41
C GLN A 67 21.51 0.72 -5.07
N ARG A 68 20.78 0.52 -3.97
CA ARG A 68 21.31 0.38 -2.61
C ARG A 68 21.05 -1.03 -2.06
N PRO A 69 21.89 -2.02 -2.44
CA PRO A 69 21.71 -3.41 -2.01
C PRO A 69 22.22 -3.65 -0.58
N SER A 70 21.60 -2.99 0.40
CA SER A 70 21.84 -3.20 1.83
C SER A 70 20.80 -4.14 2.45
N VAL A 71 21.14 -4.73 3.60
CA VAL A 71 20.23 -5.61 4.34
C VAL A 71 19.00 -4.85 4.87
N ASP A 72 19.15 -3.55 5.11
CA ASP A 72 18.05 -2.67 5.56
C ASP A 72 17.03 -2.39 4.45
N VAL A 73 17.44 -2.47 3.18
CA VAL A 73 16.56 -2.29 2.01
C VAL A 73 16.04 -3.64 1.51
N ILE A 74 16.91 -4.63 1.37
CA ILE A 74 16.59 -5.97 0.90
C ILE A 74 16.58 -6.92 2.09
N THR A 75 15.54 -6.78 2.91
CA THR A 75 15.38 -7.52 4.16
C THR A 75 15.14 -9.01 3.92
N GLY A 76 15.22 -9.80 5.00
CA GLY A 76 14.89 -11.23 4.95
C GLY A 76 13.44 -11.50 4.54
N LEU A 77 12.49 -10.66 4.96
CA LEU A 77 11.07 -10.83 4.64
C LEU A 77 10.81 -10.54 3.15
N ILE A 78 11.41 -9.50 2.60
CA ILE A 78 11.33 -9.20 1.16
C ILE A 78 11.91 -10.38 0.36
N LYS A 79 13.11 -10.87 0.75
CA LYS A 79 13.74 -12.02 0.07
C LYS A 79 12.90 -13.29 0.14
N ALA A 80 12.24 -13.56 1.27
CA ALA A 80 11.41 -14.74 1.44
C ALA A 80 10.19 -14.74 0.50
N ASN A 81 9.65 -13.57 0.15
CA ASN A 81 8.45 -13.45 -0.68
C ASN A 81 8.76 -13.15 -2.16
N LEU A 82 9.99 -12.74 -2.51
CA LEU A 82 10.43 -12.46 -3.88
C LEU A 82 11.57 -13.42 -4.29
N PRO A 83 11.23 -14.62 -4.81
CA PRO A 83 12.21 -15.66 -5.12
C PRO A 83 12.94 -15.47 -6.46
N ALA A 84 12.37 -14.71 -7.40
CA ALA A 84 13.06 -14.33 -8.63
C ALA A 84 13.93 -13.10 -8.38
N ARG A 85 15.23 -13.17 -8.68
CA ARG A 85 16.13 -12.03 -8.44
C ARG A 85 17.08 -11.82 -9.60
N ILE A 86 17.35 -10.56 -9.91
CA ILE A 86 18.33 -10.13 -10.90
C ILE A 86 19.32 -9.22 -10.18
N SER A 87 20.60 -9.44 -10.42
CA SER A 87 21.66 -8.54 -9.96
C SER A 87 22.52 -8.13 -11.14
N PHE A 88 22.65 -6.83 -11.35
CA PHE A 88 23.68 -6.27 -12.21
C PHE A 88 25.00 -6.18 -11.44
N ARG A 89 26.04 -5.61 -12.07
CA ARG A 89 27.32 -5.40 -11.39
C ARG A 89 27.12 -4.60 -10.09
N VAL A 90 27.60 -5.16 -8.99
CA VAL A 90 27.66 -4.49 -7.68
C VAL A 90 29.10 -4.26 -7.24
N SER A 91 29.28 -3.45 -6.20
CA SER A 91 30.61 -3.03 -5.73
C SER A 91 31.34 -4.09 -4.93
N SER A 92 30.61 -4.98 -4.24
CA SER A 92 31.21 -5.89 -3.27
C SER A 92 30.54 -7.27 -3.22
N LYS A 93 31.26 -8.25 -2.66
CA LYS A 93 30.74 -9.59 -2.35
C LYS A 93 29.58 -9.55 -1.36
N THR A 94 29.59 -8.58 -0.44
CA THR A 94 28.51 -8.39 0.54
C THR A 94 27.23 -7.98 -0.19
N ASP A 95 27.30 -7.01 -1.11
CA ASP A 95 26.16 -6.59 -1.92
C ASP A 95 25.60 -7.72 -2.79
N SER A 96 26.50 -8.53 -3.38
CA SER A 96 26.11 -9.70 -4.17
C SER A 96 25.30 -10.69 -3.31
N ARG A 97 25.75 -10.97 -2.09
CA ARG A 97 25.04 -11.85 -1.16
C ARG A 97 23.74 -11.25 -0.66
N THR A 98 23.67 -9.93 -0.47
CA THR A 98 22.43 -9.27 -0.10
C THR A 98 21.34 -9.54 -1.14
N ILE A 99 21.66 -9.46 -2.44
CA ILE A 99 20.69 -9.66 -3.52
C ILE A 99 20.46 -11.14 -3.85
N LEU A 100 21.53 -11.92 -4.08
CA LEU A 100 21.45 -13.27 -4.66
C LEU A 100 21.66 -14.40 -3.65
N ASP A 101 21.96 -14.08 -2.39
CA ASP A 101 22.42 -15.03 -1.37
C ASP A 101 23.73 -15.78 -1.76
N CYS A 102 24.42 -15.33 -2.83
CA CYS A 102 25.69 -15.87 -3.28
C CYS A 102 26.64 -14.76 -3.81
N ASN A 103 27.91 -15.11 -3.98
CA ASN A 103 28.88 -14.23 -4.65
C ASN A 103 28.74 -14.33 -6.18
N GLY A 104 29.31 -13.37 -6.91
CA GLY A 104 29.46 -13.40 -8.35
C GLY A 104 29.05 -12.10 -9.03
N ALA A 105 28.10 -11.35 -8.45
CA ALA A 105 27.63 -10.11 -9.06
C ALA A 105 28.71 -9.01 -9.04
N GLU A 106 29.65 -9.07 -8.09
CA GLU A 106 30.80 -8.15 -8.02
C GLU A 106 31.81 -8.36 -9.17
N GLN A 107 31.75 -9.52 -9.84
CA GLN A 107 32.64 -9.89 -10.94
C GLN A 107 32.05 -9.59 -12.33
N LEU A 108 30.82 -9.07 -12.38
CA LEU A 108 30.17 -8.70 -13.63
C LEU A 108 30.88 -7.52 -14.30
N LEU A 109 30.76 -7.45 -15.62
CA LEU A 109 31.44 -6.45 -16.45
C LEU A 109 30.73 -5.09 -16.45
N GLY A 110 29.47 -5.04 -15.98
CA GLY A 110 28.59 -3.89 -16.11
C GLY A 110 27.94 -3.82 -17.51
N LYS A 111 27.37 -2.66 -17.88
CA LYS A 111 26.77 -2.40 -19.21
C LYS A 111 25.78 -3.49 -19.66
N GLY A 112 24.90 -3.93 -18.76
CA GLY A 112 23.88 -4.95 -19.05
C GLY A 112 24.28 -6.38 -18.69
N ASP A 113 25.53 -6.66 -18.33
CA ASP A 113 25.92 -7.96 -17.78
C ASP A 113 25.25 -8.19 -16.41
N MET A 114 24.54 -9.32 -16.27
CA MET A 114 23.71 -9.61 -15.10
C MET A 114 23.73 -11.08 -14.70
N LEU A 115 23.38 -11.32 -13.44
CA LEU A 115 23.09 -12.63 -12.87
C LEU A 115 21.60 -12.72 -12.56
N PHE A 116 20.97 -13.79 -13.03
CA PHE A 116 19.58 -14.12 -12.76
C PHE A 116 19.47 -15.37 -11.89
N LEU A 117 18.75 -15.25 -10.78
CA LEU A 117 18.35 -16.36 -9.92
C LEU A 117 16.87 -16.67 -10.18
N PRO A 118 16.56 -17.78 -10.87
CA PRO A 118 15.18 -18.20 -11.09
C PRO A 118 14.48 -18.59 -9.78
N PRO A 119 13.15 -18.46 -9.69
CA PRO A 119 12.39 -19.01 -8.58
C PRO A 119 12.65 -20.51 -8.38
N ALA A 120 12.70 -20.94 -7.11
CA ALA A 120 12.90 -22.34 -6.73
C ALA A 120 14.19 -23.00 -7.27
N SER A 121 15.15 -22.21 -7.74
CA SER A 121 16.48 -22.66 -8.15
C SER A 121 17.52 -22.07 -7.20
N SER A 122 18.58 -22.82 -6.90
CA SER A 122 19.80 -22.31 -6.25
C SER A 122 20.89 -21.94 -7.27
N ARG A 123 20.68 -22.28 -8.54
CA ARG A 123 21.64 -22.02 -9.62
C ARG A 123 21.35 -20.66 -10.25
N VAL A 124 22.36 -19.80 -10.22
CA VAL A 124 22.38 -18.52 -10.92
C VAL A 124 22.77 -18.73 -12.39
N VAL A 125 22.12 -17.97 -13.27
CA VAL A 125 22.39 -17.93 -14.72
C VAL A 125 22.94 -16.56 -15.07
N ARG A 126 24.09 -16.51 -15.76
CA ARG A 126 24.63 -15.26 -16.30
C ARG A 126 23.94 -14.93 -17.61
N LEU A 127 23.49 -13.69 -17.75
CA LEU A 127 22.77 -13.18 -18.91
C LEU A 127 23.38 -11.84 -19.35
N HIS A 128 23.17 -11.50 -20.62
CA HIS A 128 23.50 -10.18 -21.16
C HIS A 128 22.21 -9.45 -21.49
N GLY A 129 21.96 -8.35 -20.79
CA GLY A 129 20.78 -7.53 -20.97
C GLY A 129 20.77 -6.85 -22.34
N PRO A 130 19.64 -6.85 -23.04
CA PRO A 130 19.52 -6.07 -24.26
C PRO A 130 19.67 -4.59 -23.93
N TYR A 131 20.42 -3.89 -24.78
CA TYR A 131 20.54 -2.44 -24.70
C TYR A 131 19.38 -1.80 -25.47
N ILE A 132 18.71 -0.85 -24.84
CA ILE A 132 17.75 0.04 -25.48
C ILE A 132 18.23 1.48 -25.27
N SER A 133 18.40 2.21 -26.36
CA SER A 133 18.78 3.62 -26.32
C SER A 133 17.60 4.50 -25.87
N GLU A 134 17.88 5.68 -25.34
CA GLU A 134 16.86 6.66 -24.98
C GLU A 134 15.97 7.05 -26.19
N GLN A 135 16.58 7.10 -27.38
CA GLN A 135 15.88 7.37 -28.63
C GLN A 135 14.89 6.25 -28.99
N GLU A 136 15.26 4.98 -28.77
CA GLU A 136 14.36 3.83 -28.95
C GLU A 136 13.21 3.86 -27.95
N SER A 137 13.50 4.13 -26.67
CA SER A 137 12.48 4.26 -25.62
C SER A 137 11.48 5.38 -25.94
N ALA A 138 11.97 6.55 -26.38
CA ALA A 138 11.11 7.67 -26.78
C ALA A 138 10.24 7.32 -28.00
N ARG A 139 10.79 6.63 -29.00
CA ARG A 139 10.03 6.15 -30.16
C ARG A 139 8.94 5.15 -29.76
N LEU A 140 9.26 4.22 -28.86
CA LEU A 140 8.30 3.24 -28.34
C LEU A 140 7.17 3.93 -27.56
N ALA A 141 7.50 4.86 -26.67
CA ALA A 141 6.51 5.61 -25.91
C ALA A 141 5.59 6.44 -26.83
N SER A 142 6.16 7.08 -27.87
CA SER A 142 5.38 7.81 -28.88
C SER A 142 4.44 6.89 -29.66
N TYR A 143 4.92 5.71 -30.05
CA TYR A 143 4.10 4.70 -30.73
C TYR A 143 2.92 4.25 -29.86
N LEU A 144 3.14 3.97 -28.58
CA LEU A 144 2.09 3.55 -27.64
C LEU A 144 1.05 4.66 -27.40
N ARG A 145 1.48 5.92 -27.24
CA ARG A 145 0.57 7.07 -27.07
C ARG A 145 -0.36 7.31 -28.26
N LYS A 146 0.02 6.84 -29.46
CA LYS A 146 -0.86 6.90 -30.65
C LYS A 146 -1.94 5.83 -30.64
N GLN A 147 -1.77 4.74 -29.88
CA GLN A 147 -2.73 3.65 -29.81
C GLN A 147 -3.86 3.93 -28.82
N GLY A 148 -3.62 4.75 -27.80
CA GLY A 148 -4.64 5.09 -26.82
C GLY A 148 -4.15 6.09 -25.77
N GLN A 149 -5.10 6.69 -25.06
CA GLN A 149 -4.82 7.54 -23.91
C GLN A 149 -4.83 6.70 -22.62
N PRO A 150 -3.99 7.04 -21.63
CA PRO A 150 -4.03 6.40 -20.34
C PRO A 150 -5.37 6.68 -19.65
N VAL A 151 -5.97 5.63 -19.09
CA VAL A 151 -7.12 5.75 -18.20
C VAL A 151 -6.58 5.62 -16.78
N TYR A 152 -6.51 6.74 -16.08
CA TYR A 152 -6.04 6.79 -14.69
C TYR A 152 -7.19 6.50 -13.73
N ASP A 153 -6.90 5.72 -12.71
CA ASP A 153 -7.76 5.55 -11.55
C ASP A 153 -7.19 6.42 -10.42
N GLU A 154 -7.83 7.57 -10.18
CA GLU A 154 -7.35 8.58 -9.21
C GLU A 154 -7.39 8.04 -7.77
N THR A 155 -8.28 7.07 -7.50
CA THR A 155 -8.46 6.45 -6.18
C THR A 155 -7.20 5.72 -5.69
N ILE A 156 -6.32 5.29 -6.60
CA ILE A 156 -5.06 4.61 -6.26
C ILE A 156 -4.11 5.54 -5.49
N THR A 157 -4.15 6.84 -5.79
CA THR A 157 -3.24 7.84 -5.19
C THR A 157 -3.91 8.71 -4.14
N GLU A 158 -5.22 8.52 -3.93
CA GLU A 158 -5.92 9.21 -2.85
C GLU A 158 -5.41 8.68 -1.51
N ASP A 159 -5.05 9.59 -0.60
CA ASP A 159 -4.72 9.23 0.77
C ASP A 159 -5.89 8.41 1.35
N GLU A 160 -5.60 7.27 1.98
CA GLU A 160 -6.63 6.46 2.66
C GLU A 160 -7.43 7.29 3.68
N LYS A 161 -6.85 8.40 4.18
CA LYS A 161 -7.54 9.40 5.02
C LYS A 161 -8.73 10.09 4.33
N LYS A 162 -8.76 10.15 2.99
CA LYS A 162 -9.92 10.60 2.20
C LYS A 162 -10.85 9.45 1.82
N MET A 163 -10.35 8.21 1.67
CA MET A 163 -11.23 7.05 1.49
C MET A 163 -12.06 6.75 2.76
N GLU A 164 -11.55 7.00 3.97
CA GLU A 164 -12.39 7.00 5.18
C GLU A 164 -13.40 8.17 5.21
N ALA A 165 -13.13 9.27 4.49
CA ALA A 165 -14.06 10.42 4.41
C ALA A 165 -15.13 10.26 3.31
N VAL A 166 -14.92 9.42 2.31
CA VAL A 166 -15.84 9.20 1.17
C VAL A 166 -16.52 7.82 1.24
N GLY A 167 -15.97 6.89 2.03
CA GLY A 167 -16.54 5.57 2.32
C GLY A 167 -17.56 5.57 3.45
N GLY A 168 -18.58 6.43 3.37
CA GLY A 168 -19.79 6.32 4.18
C GLY A 168 -19.63 6.70 5.66
N LEU A 169 -20.54 7.55 6.09
CA LEU A 169 -20.97 7.72 7.47
C LEU A 169 -21.50 6.41 8.07
N GLU A 170 -20.71 5.35 8.17
CA GLU A 170 -20.89 4.45 9.31
C GLU A 170 -20.22 5.16 10.48
N LYS A 171 -20.98 6.08 11.08
CA LYS A 171 -20.76 6.46 12.48
C LYS A 171 -20.53 5.16 13.21
N ASP A 172 -19.31 4.95 13.73
CA ASP A 172 -19.02 3.81 14.62
C ASP A 172 -20.21 3.69 15.59
N ASP A 173 -20.77 2.50 15.78
CA ASP A 173 -21.99 2.32 16.59
C ASP A 173 -21.88 2.95 17.99
N LEU A 174 -20.65 3.11 18.49
CA LEU A 174 -20.35 3.69 19.79
C LEU A 174 -20.01 5.19 19.72
N TYR A 175 -20.02 5.82 18.55
CA TYR A 175 -19.63 7.22 18.36
C TYR A 175 -20.50 8.17 19.17
N ASP A 176 -21.82 8.10 18.99
CA ASP A 176 -22.75 9.00 19.69
C ASP A 176 -22.69 8.79 21.22
N GLU A 177 -22.45 7.55 21.68
CA GLU A 177 -22.25 7.25 23.10
C GLU A 177 -20.91 7.82 23.61
N ALA A 178 -19.83 7.60 22.87
CA ALA A 178 -18.49 8.07 23.20
C ALA A 178 -18.45 9.60 23.27
N ALA A 179 -19.08 10.29 22.31
CA ALA A 179 -19.09 11.74 22.24
C ALA A 179 -19.83 12.33 23.45
N ARG A 180 -21.00 11.79 23.81
CA ARG A 180 -21.73 12.19 25.03
C ARG A 180 -20.90 11.97 26.29
N ILE A 181 -20.23 10.82 26.41
CA ILE A 181 -19.35 10.53 27.55
C ILE A 181 -18.22 11.56 27.65
N VAL A 182 -17.55 11.88 26.55
CA VAL A 182 -16.45 12.83 26.52
C VAL A 182 -16.93 14.23 26.89
N VAL A 183 -18.04 14.68 26.32
CA VAL A 183 -18.62 16.01 26.59
C VAL A 183 -19.08 16.14 28.04
N GLN A 184 -19.77 15.15 28.60
CA GLN A 184 -20.25 15.19 29.99
C GLN A 184 -19.10 15.11 31.01
N SER A 185 -18.12 14.25 30.76
CA SER A 185 -16.99 14.02 31.66
C SER A 185 -15.90 15.07 31.57
N GLY A 186 -15.77 15.75 30.43
CA GLY A 186 -14.66 16.64 30.11
C GLY A 186 -13.33 15.90 29.89
N GLN A 187 -13.34 14.57 29.72
CA GLN A 187 -12.13 13.75 29.60
C GLN A 187 -12.00 13.13 28.20
N ALA A 188 -11.29 13.82 27.29
CA ALA A 188 -11.02 13.31 25.94
C ALA A 188 -9.64 12.62 25.86
N SER A 189 -9.50 11.46 26.51
CA SER A 189 -8.30 10.62 26.36
C SER A 189 -8.63 9.22 25.89
N ILE A 190 -7.74 8.65 25.06
CA ILE A 190 -7.89 7.29 24.51
C ILE A 190 -8.08 6.27 25.64
N SER A 191 -7.22 6.31 26.67
CA SER A 191 -7.30 5.41 27.82
C SER A 191 -8.59 5.55 28.63
N TYR A 192 -9.21 6.74 28.64
CA TYR A 192 -10.50 6.96 29.30
C TYR A 192 -11.63 6.26 28.54
N LEU A 193 -11.71 6.43 27.22
CA LEU A 193 -12.69 5.76 26.38
C LEU A 193 -12.53 4.24 26.36
N GLN A 194 -11.29 3.73 26.33
CA GLN A 194 -11.02 2.29 26.44
C GLN A 194 -11.65 1.68 27.70
N ARG A 195 -11.53 2.35 28.85
CA ARG A 195 -12.09 1.86 30.12
C ARG A 195 -13.61 1.98 30.16
N ARG A 196 -14.16 3.08 29.64
CA ARG A 196 -15.60 3.36 29.75
C ARG A 196 -16.44 2.51 28.79
N LEU A 197 -15.96 2.32 27.56
CA LEU A 197 -16.66 1.58 26.50
C LEU A 197 -16.13 0.15 26.29
N ARG A 198 -15.09 -0.26 27.02
CA ARG A 198 -14.44 -1.59 26.90
C ARG A 198 -13.98 -1.90 25.48
N ILE A 199 -13.39 -0.91 24.81
CA ILE A 199 -12.90 -1.01 23.42
C ILE A 199 -11.37 -1.02 23.35
N GLY A 200 -10.84 -1.55 22.23
CA GLY A 200 -9.41 -1.57 21.95
C GLY A 200 -8.82 -0.19 21.64
N PHE A 201 -7.49 -0.07 21.72
CA PHE A 201 -6.76 1.20 21.55
C PHE A 201 -7.05 1.86 20.19
N SER A 202 -6.97 1.12 19.09
CA SER A 202 -7.17 1.66 17.74
C SER A 202 -8.58 2.22 17.52
N ARG A 203 -9.60 1.55 18.09
CA ARG A 203 -10.99 2.01 18.02
C ARG A 203 -11.20 3.26 18.87
N ALA A 204 -10.64 3.29 20.08
CA ALA A 204 -10.69 4.46 20.94
C ALA A 204 -9.93 5.66 20.34
N ALA A 205 -8.80 5.44 19.68
CA ALA A 205 -8.06 6.49 18.98
C ALA A 205 -8.90 7.09 17.84
N ARG A 206 -9.48 6.23 16.99
CA ARG A 206 -10.37 6.64 15.90
C ARG A 206 -11.55 7.47 16.38
N LEU A 207 -12.21 7.06 17.46
CA LEU A 207 -13.33 7.81 18.04
C LEU A 207 -12.92 9.22 18.50
N VAL A 208 -11.72 9.37 19.06
CA VAL A 208 -11.19 10.68 19.49
C VAL A 208 -10.83 11.54 18.28
N ASP A 209 -10.28 10.95 17.22
CA ASP A 209 -9.96 11.65 15.96
C ASP A 209 -11.22 12.11 15.22
N MET A 210 -12.30 11.32 15.23
CA MET A 210 -13.60 11.73 14.71
C MET A 210 -14.17 12.92 15.48
N MET A 211 -14.07 12.91 16.82
CA MET A 211 -14.50 14.03 17.66
C MET A 211 -13.67 15.30 17.40
N GLU A 212 -12.40 15.17 17.05
CA GLU A 212 -11.56 16.30 16.65
C GLU A 212 -12.01 16.87 15.31
N ALA A 213 -12.28 16.00 14.32
CA ALA A 213 -12.77 16.40 13.01
C ALA A 213 -14.13 17.14 13.09
N GLU A 214 -14.99 16.76 14.04
CA GLU A 214 -16.27 17.42 14.31
C GLU A 214 -16.15 18.66 15.24
N GLY A 215 -14.95 18.98 15.71
CA GLY A 215 -14.71 20.16 16.56
C GLY A 215 -15.21 20.03 18.00
N LEU A 216 -15.49 18.80 18.47
CA LEU A 216 -15.87 18.54 19.87
C LEU A 216 -14.66 18.57 20.81
N VAL A 217 -13.47 18.24 20.31
CA VAL A 217 -12.21 18.20 21.08
C VAL A 217 -11.07 18.90 20.34
N SER A 218 -10.11 19.43 21.09
CA SER A 218 -8.94 20.16 20.57
C SER A 218 -8.00 19.25 19.78
N THR A 219 -7.24 19.83 18.84
CA THR A 219 -6.15 19.14 18.13
C THR A 219 -5.12 18.54 19.09
N GLY A 220 -4.77 17.27 18.89
CA GLY A 220 -3.84 16.57 19.78
C GLY A 220 -2.40 17.08 19.76
N SER A 221 -1.73 17.05 20.93
CA SER A 221 -0.28 17.18 21.07
C SER A 221 0.25 16.09 22.01
N GLY A 222 0.88 15.06 21.45
CA GLY A 222 1.79 14.15 22.14
C GLY A 222 1.27 13.48 23.42
N GLY A 223 0.34 12.53 23.30
CA GLY A 223 -0.01 11.58 24.37
C GLY A 223 -0.79 12.14 25.58
N LYS A 224 -1.10 13.44 25.60
CA LYS A 224 -1.95 14.07 26.63
C LYS A 224 -3.43 14.02 26.25
N ALA A 225 -4.30 14.12 27.27
CA ALA A 225 -5.74 14.26 27.06
C ALA A 225 -6.05 15.54 26.25
N ARG A 226 -6.97 15.44 25.28
CA ARG A 226 -7.46 16.58 24.50
C ARG A 226 -8.41 17.41 25.35
N GLU A 227 -8.49 18.71 25.08
CA GLU A 227 -9.46 19.61 25.70
C GLU A 227 -10.81 19.46 25.01
N VAL A 228 -11.90 19.43 25.79
CA VAL A 228 -13.26 19.39 25.25
C VAL A 228 -13.69 20.83 24.94
N LEU A 229 -14.03 21.10 23.68
CA LEU A 229 -14.30 22.45 23.16
C LEU A 229 -15.75 22.89 23.32
N VAL A 230 -16.65 21.96 23.60
CA VAL A 230 -18.09 22.21 23.73
C VAL A 230 -18.53 22.14 25.20
N PRO A 231 -19.57 22.89 25.59
CA PRO A 231 -20.11 22.85 26.95
C PRO A 231 -20.80 21.51 27.24
N LYS A 232 -20.93 21.16 28.53
CA LYS A 232 -21.43 19.83 28.96
C LYS A 232 -22.86 19.52 28.52
N ASP A 233 -23.66 20.55 28.30
CA ASP A 233 -25.05 20.52 27.84
C ASP A 233 -25.17 20.60 26.30
N TYR A 234 -24.06 20.54 25.56
CA TYR A 234 -24.05 20.61 24.10
C TYR A 234 -25.03 19.62 23.45
N PHE A 235 -24.99 18.35 23.86
CA PHE A 235 -25.92 17.35 23.32
C PHE A 235 -27.36 17.56 23.77
N ASP A 236 -27.60 18.12 24.96
CA ASP A 236 -28.95 18.45 25.43
C ASP A 236 -29.56 19.59 24.59
N GLN A 237 -28.75 20.58 24.21
CA GLN A 237 -29.14 21.69 23.34
C GLN A 237 -29.39 21.22 21.90
N VAL A 238 -28.53 20.34 21.38
CA VAL A 238 -28.69 19.76 20.03
C VAL A 238 -29.95 18.89 19.97
N ASP A 239 -30.18 18.03 20.97
CA ASP A 239 -31.37 17.16 21.02
C ASP A 239 -32.67 17.97 21.19
N ALA A 240 -32.61 19.17 21.80
CA ALA A 240 -33.74 20.08 21.93
C ALA A 240 -34.07 20.86 20.63
N GLN A 241 -33.10 21.09 19.74
CA GLN A 241 -33.29 21.78 18.46
C GLN A 241 -33.81 20.85 17.35
N VAL A 242 -33.66 19.54 17.51
CA VAL A 242 -34.09 18.52 16.54
C VAL A 242 -35.53 18.02 16.80
N ARG A 243 -36.12 18.39 17.95
CA ARG A 243 -37.54 18.13 18.29
C ARG A 243 -38.44 19.28 17.86
#